data_AF-A0A1I8HIM7-F1
#
_entry.id   AF-A0A1I8HIM7-F1
#
_cell.length_a   1.000
_cell.length_b   1.000
_cell.length_c   1.000
_cell.angle_alpha   90.00
_cell.angle_beta   90.00
_cell.angle_gamma   90.00
#
_symmetry.space_group_name_H-M   'P 1'
#
loop_
_entity.id
_entity.type
_entity.pdbx_description
1 polymer ?
#
loop_
_entity_poly.entity_id
_entity_poly.type
_entity_poly.pdbx_seq_one_letter_code
_entity_poly.pdbx_strand_id
1 'polypeptide(L)'
;MYRKYLTAMHEAAWTAQVGLSPGNQSEKADNLTDYGEFRRMKRLEMDQLFDWRNFRNETLRRLFSKAADIGFSVLNDTEKRKLRNKLISQMSNVYRLATVEDPITKQEIPYSPNVSNLMSDVQVSEEAKRLLWTRWQDATGRRVRQAYQQYVELTKRTVG
;
A
#
# COMPACT_ATOMS: atom_id res chain seq x y z
N MET A 1 24.01 6.76 4.07
CA MET A 1 23.31 5.44 4.11
C MET A 1 21.79 5.56 4.03
N TYR A 2 21.09 6.34 4.88
CA TYR A 2 19.61 6.45 4.86
C TYR A 2 19.01 6.76 3.48
N ARG A 3 19.54 7.79 2.79
CA ARG A 3 19.07 8.18 1.45
C ARG A 3 19.17 7.04 0.43
N LYS A 4 20.20 6.18 0.50
CA LYS A 4 20.40 5.07 -0.45
C LYS A 4 19.21 4.10 -0.42
N TYR A 5 18.85 3.59 0.76
CA TYR A 5 17.75 2.63 0.90
C TYR A 5 16.39 3.26 0.59
N LEU A 6 16.19 4.53 0.99
CA LEU A 6 14.95 5.25 0.71
C LEU A 6 14.77 5.48 -0.80
N THR A 7 15.81 5.95 -1.49
CA THR A 7 15.79 6.19 -2.93
C THR A 7 15.54 4.89 -3.69
N ALA A 8 16.27 3.82 -3.38
CA ALA A 8 16.07 2.52 -4.04
C ALA A 8 14.64 1.98 -3.87
N MET A 9 14.08 2.08 -2.65
CA MET A 9 12.68 1.73 -2.39
C MET A 9 11.70 2.55 -3.24
N HIS A 10 11.90 3.86 -3.34
CA HIS A 10 11.02 4.73 -4.13
C HIS A 10 11.13 4.47 -5.63
N GLU A 11 12.35 4.28 -6.15
CA GLU A 11 12.59 3.98 -7.56
C GLU A 11 11.96 2.65 -7.96
N ALA A 12 12.18 1.57 -7.19
CA ALA A 12 11.55 0.28 -7.44
C ALA A 12 10.02 0.35 -7.36
N ALA A 13 9.48 1.13 -6.40
CA ALA A 13 8.04 1.33 -6.30
C ALA A 13 7.45 2.08 -7.49
N TRP A 14 8.16 3.10 -8.00
CA TRP A 14 7.77 3.84 -9.21
C TRP A 14 7.80 2.94 -10.45
N THR A 15 8.90 2.20 -10.66
CA THR A 15 9.06 1.28 -11.78
C THR A 15 7.97 0.20 -11.81
N ALA A 16 7.59 -0.35 -10.65
CA ALA A 16 6.50 -1.32 -10.54
C ALA A 16 5.09 -0.73 -10.76
N GLN A 17 4.94 0.59 -10.60
CA GLN A 17 3.68 1.28 -10.83
C GLN A 17 3.48 1.57 -12.32
N VAL A 18 4.53 2.06 -12.99
CA VAL A 18 4.47 2.44 -14.42
C VAL A 18 4.75 1.27 -15.37
N GLY A 19 5.46 0.23 -14.91
CA GLY A 19 5.82 -0.96 -15.68
C GLY A 19 5.20 -2.23 -15.09
N LEU A 20 4.39 -2.93 -15.89
CA LEU A 20 3.70 -4.17 -15.51
C LEU A 20 4.54 -5.41 -15.87
N SER A 21 5.74 -5.55 -15.29
CA SER A 21 6.50 -6.80 -15.38
C SER A 21 6.49 -7.53 -14.02
N PRO A 22 6.46 -8.88 -14.00
CA PRO A 22 6.64 -9.65 -12.76
C PRO A 22 7.96 -9.31 -12.04
N GLY A 23 9.03 -9.04 -12.80
CA GLY A 23 10.33 -8.64 -12.26
C GLY A 23 10.25 -7.36 -11.43
N ASN A 24 9.55 -6.33 -11.93
CA ASN A 24 9.41 -5.05 -11.22
C ASN A 24 8.68 -5.21 -9.88
N GLN A 25 7.69 -6.12 -9.81
CA GLN A 25 6.96 -6.38 -8.55
C GLN A 25 7.84 -7.10 -7.52
N SER A 26 8.70 -8.03 -7.97
CA SER A 26 9.68 -8.68 -7.10
C SER A 26 10.69 -7.68 -6.56
N GLU A 27 11.27 -6.86 -7.44
CA GLU A 27 12.26 -5.86 -7.06
C GLU A 27 11.71 -4.84 -6.05
N LYS A 28 10.45 -4.39 -6.24
CA LYS A 28 9.74 -3.56 -5.26
C LYS A 28 9.62 -4.27 -3.91
N ALA A 29 9.29 -5.55 -3.89
CA ALA A 29 9.13 -6.31 -2.65
C ALA A 29 10.45 -6.47 -1.89
N ASP A 30 11.55 -6.71 -2.62
CA ASP A 30 12.89 -6.84 -2.06
C ASP A 30 13.35 -5.52 -1.45
N ASN A 31 13.24 -4.41 -2.20
CA ASN A 31 13.63 -3.08 -1.70
C ASN A 31 12.77 -2.61 -0.51
N LEU A 32 11.47 -2.96 -0.47
CA LEU A 32 10.61 -2.70 0.69
C LEU A 32 11.09 -3.47 1.93
N THR A 33 11.57 -4.70 1.74
CA THR A 33 12.11 -5.54 2.82
C THR A 33 13.42 -4.95 3.33
N ASP A 34 14.35 -4.62 2.44
CA ASP A 34 15.65 -4.03 2.78
C ASP A 34 15.51 -2.69 3.51
N TYR A 35 14.64 -1.80 3.02
CA TYR A 35 14.37 -0.54 3.69
C TYR A 35 13.73 -0.77 5.07
N GLY A 36 12.85 -1.76 5.20
CA GLY A 36 12.25 -2.15 6.47
C GLY A 36 13.27 -2.61 7.50
N GLU A 37 14.21 -3.47 7.11
CA GLU A 37 15.30 -3.95 7.97
C GLU A 37 16.27 -2.83 8.34
N PHE A 38 16.65 -2.00 7.38
CA PHE A 38 17.50 -0.84 7.64
C PHE A 38 16.89 0.10 8.69
N ARG A 39 15.58 0.39 8.60
CA ARG A 39 14.88 1.21 9.62
C ARG A 39 14.88 0.55 10.99
N ARG A 40 14.64 -0.76 11.05
CA ARG A 40 14.68 -1.53 12.30
C ARG A 40 16.07 -1.46 12.95
N MET A 41 17.13 -1.69 12.17
CA MET A 41 18.51 -1.59 12.64
C MET A 41 18.82 -0.20 13.20
N LYS A 42 18.44 0.86 12.48
CA LYS A 42 18.64 2.23 12.96
C LYS A 42 17.82 2.59 14.18
N ARG A 43 16.61 2.05 14.31
CA ARG A 43 15.81 2.18 15.53
C ARG A 43 16.51 1.55 16.74
N LEU A 44 17.04 0.34 16.60
CA LEU A 44 17.75 -0.36 17.68
C LEU A 44 19.03 0.39 18.08
N GLU A 45 19.84 0.81 17.11
CA GLU A 45 21.04 1.62 17.36
C GLU A 45 20.69 2.93 18.09
N MET A 46 19.62 3.60 17.66
CA MET A 46 19.15 4.84 18.28
C MET A 46 18.73 4.64 19.74
N ASP A 47 17.99 3.56 20.03
CA ASP A 47 17.55 3.23 21.41
C ASP A 47 18.72 2.77 22.31
N GLN A 48 19.79 2.20 21.74
CA GLN A 48 20.98 1.79 22.48
C GLN A 48 21.92 2.96 22.82
N LEU A 49 22.06 3.92 21.90
CA LEU A 49 23.04 4.99 22.01
C LEU A 49 22.50 6.24 22.71
N PHE A 50 21.19 6.45 22.72
CA PHE A 50 20.60 7.71 23.16
C PHE A 50 19.38 7.51 24.05
N ASP A 51 19.38 8.17 25.20
CA ASP A 51 18.16 8.39 26.00
C ASP A 51 17.36 9.57 25.45
N TRP A 52 16.92 9.42 24.20
CA TRP A 52 16.31 10.50 23.41
C TRP A 52 14.96 10.96 23.94
N ARG A 53 14.31 10.15 24.79
CA ARG A 53 13.05 10.47 25.45
C ARG A 53 13.24 11.58 26.50
N ASN A 54 14.43 11.67 27.08
CA ASN A 54 14.80 12.63 28.13
C ASN A 54 15.59 13.83 27.61
N PHE A 55 15.69 14.01 26.28
CA PHE A 55 16.31 15.20 25.70
C PHE A 55 15.57 16.48 26.10
N ARG A 56 16.32 17.45 26.64
CA ARG A 56 15.81 18.80 26.94
C ARG A 56 15.48 19.60 25.69
N ASN A 57 16.22 19.37 24.60
CA ASN A 57 15.96 20.02 23.32
C ASN A 57 14.73 19.39 22.65
N GLU A 58 13.64 20.14 22.58
CA GLU A 58 12.36 19.66 22.04
C GLU A 58 12.43 19.27 20.56
N THR A 59 13.23 19.99 19.76
CA THR A 59 13.43 19.68 18.35
C THR A 59 14.10 18.32 18.19
N LEU A 60 15.14 18.04 18.98
CA LEU A 60 15.81 16.74 18.97
C LEU A 60 14.86 15.63 19.44
N ARG A 61 14.14 15.84 20.54
CA ARG A 61 13.14 14.87 21.02
C ARG A 61 12.09 14.56 19.95
N ARG A 62 11.60 15.58 19.23
CA ARG A 62 10.64 15.41 18.13
C ARG A 62 11.22 14.65 16.95
N LEU A 63 12.46 14.96 16.53
CA LEU A 63 13.12 14.26 15.44
C LEU A 63 13.34 12.78 15.76
N PHE A 64 13.83 12.48 16.96
CA PHE A 64 14.01 11.10 17.42
C PHE A 64 12.67 10.38 17.57
N SER A 65 11.62 11.04 18.06
CA SER A 65 10.27 10.48 18.09
C SER A 65 9.72 10.15 16.70
N LYS A 66 10.08 10.91 15.65
CA LYS A 66 9.70 10.59 14.27
C LYS A 66 10.55 9.47 13.68
N ALA A 67 11.85 9.43 13.99
CA ALA A 67 12.73 8.34 13.59
C ALA A 67 12.39 7.01 14.31
N ALA A 68 11.83 7.11 15.52
CA ALA A 68 11.34 5.99 16.32
C ALA A 68 10.18 5.23 15.66
N ASP A 69 9.32 5.97 14.97
CA ASP A 69 8.18 5.42 14.27
C ASP A 69 8.62 4.80 12.94
N ILE A 70 8.92 3.50 13.01
CA ILE A 70 9.29 2.69 11.85
C ILE A 70 8.08 1.98 11.23
N GLY A 71 6.85 2.32 11.66
CA GLY A 71 5.61 1.67 11.25
C GLY A 71 5.66 0.14 11.41
N PHE A 72 5.15 -0.60 10.42
CA PHE A 72 5.11 -2.07 10.43
C PHE A 72 6.47 -2.76 10.58
N SER A 73 7.59 -2.07 10.36
CA SER A 73 8.92 -2.64 10.57
C SER A 73 9.21 -2.94 12.04
N VAL A 74 8.39 -2.44 12.97
CA VAL A 74 8.47 -2.75 14.41
C VAL A 74 8.20 -4.22 14.72
N LEU A 75 7.43 -4.92 13.87
CA LEU A 75 7.20 -6.35 14.03
C LEU A 75 8.52 -7.12 13.89
N ASN A 76 8.84 -7.94 14.90
CA ASN A 76 9.97 -8.87 14.85
C ASN A 76 9.74 -10.02 13.85
N ASP A 77 8.48 -10.30 13.55
CA ASP A 77 8.07 -11.41 12.69
C ASP A 77 8.20 -11.01 11.20
N THR A 78 9.26 -11.49 10.56
CA THR A 78 9.53 -11.26 9.14
C THR A 78 8.42 -11.79 8.23
N GLU A 79 7.84 -12.94 8.55
CA GLU A 79 6.80 -13.54 7.72
C GLU A 79 5.49 -12.74 7.79
N LYS A 80 5.13 -12.20 8.96
CA LYS A 80 4.00 -11.25 9.06
C LYS A 80 4.23 -9.97 8.25
N ARG A 81 5.46 -9.44 8.22
CA ARG A 81 5.79 -8.25 7.41
C ARG A 81 5.68 -8.54 5.91
N LYS A 82 6.21 -9.67 5.45
CA LYS A 82 6.06 -10.13 4.07
C LYS A 82 4.59 -10.36 3.70
N LEU A 83 3.83 -11.03 4.56
CA LEU A 83 2.39 -11.27 4.35
C LEU A 83 1.62 -9.95 4.22
N ARG A 84 1.89 -8.97 5.08
CA ARG A 84 1.29 -7.64 5.00
C ARG A 84 1.57 -6.95 3.66
N ASN A 85 2.82 -6.98 3.19
CA ASN A 85 3.18 -6.41 1.89
C ASN A 85 2.50 -7.16 0.73
N LYS A 86 2.41 -8.49 0.81
CA LYS A 86 1.70 -9.33 -0.17
C LYS A 86 0.21 -8.98 -0.22
N LEU A 87 -0.46 -8.85 0.92
CA LEU A 87 -1.89 -8.48 1.00
C LEU A 87 -2.15 -7.12 0.34
N ILE A 88 -1.31 -6.12 0.60
CA ILE A 88 -1.45 -4.80 -0.03
C ILE A 88 -1.26 -4.88 -1.54
N SER A 89 -0.24 -5.62 -2.00
CA SER A 89 -0.01 -5.82 -3.42
C SER A 89 -1.19 -6.52 -4.09
N GLN A 90 -1.73 -7.58 -3.46
CA GLN A 90 -2.91 -8.30 -3.93
C GLN A 90 -4.13 -7.37 -4.06
N MET A 91 -4.45 -6.60 -3.00
CA MET A 91 -5.58 -5.68 -3.03
C MET A 91 -5.42 -4.59 -4.09
N SER A 92 -4.20 -4.03 -4.22
CA SER A 92 -3.88 -3.04 -5.25
C SER A 92 -4.01 -3.61 -6.66
N ASN A 93 -3.60 -4.87 -6.88
CA ASN A 93 -3.70 -5.52 -8.18
C ASN A 93 -5.14 -5.79 -8.58
N VAL A 94 -5.99 -6.20 -7.63
CA VAL A 94 -7.44 -6.37 -7.90
C VAL A 94 -8.03 -5.06 -8.43
N TYR A 95 -7.76 -3.94 -7.77
CA TYR A 95 -8.27 -2.64 -8.23
C TYR A 95 -7.68 -2.23 -9.59
N ARG A 96 -6.36 -2.41 -9.77
CA ARG A 96 -5.64 -2.00 -10.98
C ARG A 96 -6.07 -2.78 -12.23
N LEU A 97 -6.36 -4.07 -12.07
CA LEU A 97 -6.65 -4.99 -13.19
C LEU A 97 -8.15 -5.21 -13.41
N ALA A 98 -9.01 -4.69 -12.53
CA ALA A 98 -10.45 -4.87 -12.67
C ALA A 98 -10.97 -4.12 -13.89
N THR A 99 -11.73 -4.85 -14.70
CA THR A 99 -12.59 -4.33 -15.74
C THR A 99 -14.03 -4.75 -15.44
N VAL A 100 -14.98 -3.99 -15.99
CA VAL A 100 -16.41 -4.31 -15.93
C VAL A 100 -17.04 -4.04 -17.28
N GLU A 101 -18.09 -4.78 -17.62
CA GLU A 101 -18.87 -4.52 -18.82
C GLU A 101 -19.59 -3.16 -18.73
N ASP A 102 -19.42 -2.32 -19.75
CA ASP A 102 -20.14 -1.07 -19.99
C ASP A 102 -21.64 -1.35 -20.25
N PRO A 103 -22.57 -0.69 -19.52
CA PRO A 103 -23.99 -0.93 -19.68
C PRO A 103 -24.54 -0.58 -21.07
N ILE A 104 -23.90 0.34 -21.79
CA ILE A 104 -24.31 0.88 -23.09
C ILE A 104 -23.59 0.12 -24.22
N THR A 105 -22.25 0.11 -24.20
CA THR A 105 -21.45 -0.43 -25.31
C THR A 105 -21.20 -1.93 -25.22
N LYS A 106 -21.44 -2.53 -24.05
CA LYS A 106 -21.14 -3.94 -23.73
C LYS A 106 -19.66 -4.30 -23.81
N GLN A 107 -18.76 -3.33 -23.83
CA GLN A 107 -17.32 -3.56 -23.81
C GLN A 107 -16.78 -3.63 -22.37
N GLU A 108 -15.72 -4.40 -22.16
CA GLU A 108 -14.98 -4.39 -20.89
C GLU A 108 -14.21 -3.08 -20.73
N ILE A 109 -14.48 -2.35 -19.65
CA ILE A 109 -13.88 -1.04 -19.36
C ILE A 109 -13.20 -1.01 -17.99
N PRO A 110 -12.02 -0.35 -17.86
CA PRO A 110 -11.35 -0.15 -16.58
C PRO A 110 -11.99 0.99 -15.77
N TYR A 111 -11.55 1.17 -14.51
CA TYR A 111 -12.06 2.27 -13.68
C TYR A 111 -11.87 3.65 -14.30
N SER A 112 -10.62 3.98 -14.61
CA SER A 112 -10.20 5.30 -15.07
C SER A 112 -9.63 5.18 -16.49
N PRO A 113 -10.06 6.03 -17.44
CA PRO A 113 -11.06 7.09 -17.26
C PRO A 113 -12.53 6.60 -17.38
N ASN A 114 -12.78 5.35 -17.80
CA ASN A 114 -14.08 4.93 -18.32
C ASN A 114 -15.21 4.90 -17.28
N VAL A 115 -15.13 4.04 -16.26
CA VAL A 115 -16.16 3.95 -15.22
C VAL A 115 -16.35 5.31 -14.53
N SER A 116 -15.26 6.01 -14.22
CA SER A 116 -15.32 7.33 -13.59
C SER A 116 -16.07 8.35 -14.44
N ASN A 117 -15.84 8.36 -15.76
CA ASN A 117 -16.52 9.28 -16.66
C ASN A 117 -18.01 8.97 -16.78
N LEU A 118 -18.37 7.69 -16.99
CA LEU A 118 -19.78 7.26 -17.08
C LEU A 118 -20.56 7.56 -15.80
N MET A 119 -19.94 7.41 -14.63
CA MET A 119 -20.57 7.74 -13.34
C MET A 119 -20.79 9.25 -13.16
N SER A 120 -19.94 10.09 -13.77
CA SER A 120 -20.02 11.55 -13.68
C SER A 120 -20.89 12.20 -14.76
N ASP A 121 -21.17 11.48 -15.85
CA ASP A 121 -21.93 12.00 -16.98
C ASP A 121 -23.42 12.14 -16.61
N VAL A 122 -23.96 13.35 -16.80
CA VAL A 122 -25.36 13.68 -16.53
C VAL A 122 -26.33 13.07 -17.55
N GLN A 123 -25.84 12.70 -18.74
CA GLN A 123 -26.65 12.09 -19.80
C GLN A 123 -26.82 10.57 -19.59
N VAL A 124 -25.95 9.94 -18.79
CA VAL A 124 -26.06 8.52 -18.47
C VAL A 124 -27.18 8.31 -17.45
N SER A 125 -28.09 7.38 -17.73
CA SER A 125 -29.23 7.10 -16.86
C SER A 125 -28.81 6.59 -15.48
N GLU A 126 -29.60 6.90 -14.45
CA GLU A 126 -29.34 6.42 -13.09
C GLU A 126 -29.40 4.89 -12.98
N GLU A 127 -30.18 4.23 -13.81
CA GLU A 127 -30.20 2.77 -13.91
C GLU A 127 -28.86 2.22 -14.42
N ALA A 128 -28.29 2.82 -15.47
CA ALA A 128 -26.98 2.45 -15.99
C ALA A 128 -25.88 2.71 -14.96
N LYS A 129 -25.92 3.84 -14.25
CA LYS A 129 -24.98 4.14 -13.15
C LYS A 129 -25.08 3.14 -12.00
N ARG A 130 -26.31 2.80 -11.58
CA ARG A 130 -26.53 1.79 -10.52
C ARG A 130 -25.98 0.42 -10.93
N LEU A 131 -26.23 0.01 -12.17
CA LEU A 131 -25.70 -1.25 -12.70
C LEU A 131 -24.18 -1.23 -12.74
N LEU A 132 -23.57 -0.15 -13.25
CA LEU A 132 -22.14 0.02 -13.33
C LEU A 132 -21.48 0.04 -11.94
N TRP A 133 -22.06 0.75 -10.98
CA TRP A 133 -21.61 0.78 -9.59
C TRP A 133 -21.61 -0.62 -8.98
N THR A 134 -22.70 -1.37 -9.20
CA THR A 134 -22.83 -2.75 -8.70
C THR A 134 -21.75 -3.64 -9.31
N ARG A 135 -21.62 -3.64 -10.64
CA ARG A 135 -20.57 -4.39 -11.35
C ARG A 135 -19.18 -4.06 -10.84
N TRP A 136 -18.89 -2.79 -10.58
CA TRP A 136 -17.59 -2.36 -10.06
C TRP A 136 -17.31 -2.89 -8.65
N GLN A 137 -18.28 -2.82 -7.74
CA GLN A 137 -18.16 -3.39 -6.39
C GLN A 137 -17.96 -4.91 -6.44
N ASP A 138 -18.56 -5.58 -7.42
CA ASP A 138 -18.48 -7.03 -7.60
C ASP A 138 -17.10 -7.45 -8.12
N ALA A 139 -16.58 -6.72 -9.10
CA ALA A 139 -15.25 -6.94 -9.67
C ALA A 139 -14.12 -6.58 -8.70
N THR A 140 -14.35 -5.65 -7.76
CA THR A 140 -13.32 -5.16 -6.83
C THR A 140 -13.60 -5.49 -5.37
N GLY A 141 -14.52 -4.77 -4.72
CA GLY A 141 -14.77 -4.80 -3.28
C GLY A 141 -15.00 -6.22 -2.74
N ARG A 142 -15.80 -7.03 -3.43
CA ARG A 142 -16.02 -8.44 -3.02
C ARG A 142 -14.74 -9.26 -3.02
N ARG A 143 -13.87 -9.08 -4.03
CA ARG A 143 -12.59 -9.79 -4.17
C ARG A 143 -11.54 -9.33 -3.16
N VAL A 144 -11.59 -8.06 -2.73
CA VAL A 144 -10.66 -7.47 -1.75
C VAL A 144 -11.02 -7.84 -0.31
N ARG A 145 -12.29 -8.16 -0.02
CA ARG A 145 -12.82 -8.34 1.34
C ARG A 145 -11.96 -9.23 2.25
N GLN A 146 -11.64 -10.45 1.82
CA GLN A 146 -10.89 -11.40 2.65
C GLN A 146 -9.46 -10.91 2.94
N ALA A 147 -8.78 -10.40 1.91
CA ALA A 147 -7.43 -9.86 2.06
C ALA A 147 -7.42 -8.64 3.00
N TYR A 148 -8.45 -7.80 2.92
CA TYR A 148 -8.61 -6.64 3.80
C TYR A 148 -8.84 -7.06 5.26
N GLN A 149 -9.66 -8.08 5.52
CA GLN A 149 -9.87 -8.62 6.87
C GLN A 149 -8.55 -9.10 7.48
N GLN A 150 -7.78 -9.91 6.75
CA GLN A 150 -6.47 -10.38 7.20
C GLN A 150 -5.49 -9.22 7.43
N TYR A 151 -5.50 -8.22 6.55
CA TYR A 151 -4.68 -7.03 6.70
C TYR A 151 -5.02 -6.30 8.01
N VAL A 152 -6.30 -6.07 8.31
CA VAL A 152 -6.75 -5.43 9.56
C VAL A 152 -6.36 -6.24 10.80
N GLU A 153 -6.44 -7.56 10.75
CA GLU A 153 -6.00 -8.42 11.86
C GLU A 153 -4.49 -8.30 12.11
N LEU A 154 -3.69 -8.23 11.04
CA LEU A 154 -2.25 -7.99 11.13
C LEU A 154 -1.94 -6.60 11.69
N THR A 155 -2.71 -5.58 11.32
CA THR A 155 -2.46 -4.19 11.76
C THR A 155 -2.82 -3.94 13.22
N LYS A 156 -3.91 -4.53 13.71
CA LYS A 156 -4.29 -4.45 15.14
C LYS A 156 -3.16 -4.92 16.07
N ARG A 157 -2.42 -5.94 15.66
CA ARG A 157 -1.29 -6.50 16.43
C ARG A 157 -0.01 -5.66 16.37
N THR A 158 0.00 -4.57 15.62
CA THR A 158 1.13 -3.62 15.52
C THR A 158 0.92 -2.32 16.30
N VAL A 159 -0.31 -2.05 16.73
CA VAL A 159 -0.65 -0.93 17.60
C VAL A 159 -0.79 -1.49 19.02
N GLY A 160 0.34 -1.73 19.65
CA GLY A 160 0.46 -2.25 21.01
C GLY A 160 1.76 -1.77 21.63
#